data_AF-A0A940B0M2-F1
#
_entry.id   AF-A0A940B0M2-F1
#
_cell.length_a   1.000
_cell.length_b   1.000
_cell.length_c   1.000
_cell.angle_alpha   90.00
_cell.angle_beta   90.00
_cell.angle_gamma   90.00
#
_symmetry.space_group_name_H-M   'P 1'
#
loop_
_entity.id
_entity.type
_entity.pdbx_description
1 polymer ?
#
loop_
_entity_poly.entity_id
_entity_poly.type
_entity_poly.pdbx_seq_one_letter_code
_entity_poly.pdbx_strand_id
1 'polypeptide(L)'
;MNFIETLREKAIKVQKTIVLPEGTEPRTLKATQIILEQKIAKPILIGNPEKINAAAKELGVKIDGARIVDPVNSEYYEDFVNTFYEMRKAKGVDMEKARKMMADEVYFATMMVKKDVADGLVSGAIHSTGDTIRPALQIIKTKPGIKSV
;
A
#
# COMPACT_ATOMS: atom_id res chain seq x y z
N MET A 1 -3.01 -17.60 -25.77
CA MET A 1 -3.08 -16.75 -24.57
C MET A 1 -2.08 -17.28 -23.56
N ASN A 2 -1.16 -16.46 -23.06
CA ASN A 2 -0.17 -16.89 -22.07
C ASN A 2 -0.71 -16.72 -20.63
N PHE A 3 0.05 -17.22 -19.66
CA PHE A 3 -0.32 -17.16 -18.24
C PHE A 3 -0.58 -15.72 -17.75
N ILE A 4 0.25 -14.76 -18.15
CA ILE A 4 0.15 -13.36 -17.73
C ILE A 4 -1.11 -12.70 -18.29
N GLU A 5 -1.43 -12.95 -19.56
CA GLU A 5 -2.67 -12.48 -20.19
C GLU A 5 -3.89 -13.01 -19.44
N THR A 6 -3.91 -14.31 -19.13
CA THR A 6 -5.01 -14.93 -18.39
C THR A 6 -5.17 -14.32 -16.98
N LEU A 7 -4.06 -14.02 -16.30
CA LEU A 7 -4.10 -13.38 -14.98
C LEU A 7 -4.61 -11.95 -15.06
N ARG A 8 -4.18 -11.18 -16.08
CA ARG A 8 -4.65 -9.81 -16.31
C ARG A 8 -6.15 -9.77 -16.59
N GLU A 9 -6.67 -10.66 -17.43
CA GLU A 9 -8.12 -10.72 -17.69
C GLU A 9 -8.93 -11.00 -16.41
N LYS A 10 -8.44 -11.90 -15.56
CA LYS A 10 -9.07 -12.17 -14.27
C LYS A 10 -9.02 -10.93 -13.36
N ALA A 11 -7.88 -10.25 -13.29
CA ALA A 11 -7.71 -9.02 -12.51
C ALA A 11 -8.68 -7.91 -12.97
N ILE A 12 -8.75 -7.67 -14.29
CA ILE A 12 -9.67 -6.70 -14.90
C ILE A 12 -11.14 -7.01 -14.54
N LYS A 13 -11.53 -8.28 -14.45
CA LYS A 13 -12.90 -8.66 -14.06
C LYS A 13 -13.20 -8.38 -12.58
N VAL A 14 -12.22 -8.54 -11.69
CA VAL A 14 -12.43 -8.39 -10.24
C VAL A 14 -12.20 -6.98 -9.71
N GLN A 15 -11.45 -6.13 -10.44
CA GLN A 15 -11.23 -4.71 -10.12
C GLN A 15 -10.77 -4.46 -8.66
N LYS A 16 -9.78 -5.23 -8.22
CA LYS A 16 -9.24 -5.15 -6.85
C LYS A 16 -8.48 -3.85 -6.62
N THR A 17 -8.52 -3.36 -5.38
CA THR A 17 -7.82 -2.15 -4.94
C THR A 17 -6.43 -2.52 -4.45
N ILE A 18 -5.38 -1.97 -5.06
CA ILE A 18 -3.98 -2.30 -4.73
C ILE A 18 -3.27 -1.05 -4.24
N VAL A 19 -2.71 -1.11 -3.03
CA VAL A 19 -1.93 -0.02 -2.44
C VAL A 19 -0.44 -0.16 -2.79
N LEU A 20 0.16 0.97 -3.15
CA LEU A 20 1.53 1.13 -3.62
C LEU A 20 2.22 2.17 -2.72
N PRO A 21 2.99 1.75 -1.70
CA PRO A 21 3.53 2.65 -0.70
C PRO A 21 4.70 3.51 -1.21
N GLU A 22 5.27 3.18 -2.37
CA GLU A 22 6.45 3.84 -2.94
C GLU A 22 6.02 4.91 -3.96
N GLY A 23 5.15 5.84 -3.54
CA GLY A 23 4.38 6.70 -4.43
C GLY A 23 5.18 7.67 -5.31
N THR A 24 6.42 7.98 -4.94
CA THR A 24 7.32 8.85 -5.73
C THR A 24 8.33 8.06 -6.56
N GLU A 25 8.28 6.73 -6.55
CA GLU A 25 9.27 5.88 -7.19
C GLU A 25 8.95 5.73 -8.70
N PRO A 26 9.92 5.94 -9.61
CA PRO A 26 9.64 6.00 -11.05
C PRO A 26 9.03 4.75 -11.68
N ARG A 27 9.42 3.55 -11.24
CA ARG A 27 8.85 2.29 -11.78
C ARG A 27 7.41 2.10 -11.29
N THR A 28 7.13 2.46 -10.04
CA THR A 28 5.81 2.42 -9.41
C THR A 28 4.85 3.39 -10.09
N LEU A 29 5.30 4.60 -10.39
CA LEU A 29 4.52 5.60 -11.13
C LEU A 29 4.22 5.14 -12.57
N LYS A 30 5.21 4.60 -13.29
CA LYS A 30 5.00 4.02 -14.64
C LYS A 30 4.03 2.83 -14.60
N ALA A 31 4.17 1.96 -13.61
CA ALA A 31 3.25 0.83 -13.42
C ALA A 31 1.82 1.31 -13.12
N THR A 32 1.68 2.38 -12.35
CA THR A 32 0.37 2.99 -12.04
C THR A 32 -0.34 3.46 -13.30
N GLN A 33 0.36 4.15 -14.21
CA GLN A 33 -0.20 4.53 -15.50
C GLN A 33 -0.71 3.31 -16.27
N ILE A 34 0.10 2.24 -16.36
CA ILE A 34 -0.27 1.01 -17.07
C ILE A 34 -1.51 0.36 -16.43
N ILE A 35 -1.57 0.31 -15.10
CA ILE A 35 -2.70 -0.24 -14.34
C ILE A 35 -3.99 0.53 -14.69
N LEU A 36 -3.91 1.86 -14.75
CA LEU A 36 -5.05 2.73 -15.05
C LEU A 36 -5.48 2.61 -16.52
N GLU A 37 -4.54 2.71 -17.46
CA GLU A 37 -4.81 2.63 -18.90
C GLU A 37 -5.44 1.29 -19.29
N GLN A 38 -4.93 0.19 -18.73
CA GLN A 38 -5.42 -1.15 -19.00
C GLN A 38 -6.54 -1.60 -18.04
N LYS A 39 -6.95 -0.73 -17.12
CA LYS A 39 -8.00 -1.00 -16.10
C LYS A 39 -7.77 -2.31 -15.34
N ILE A 40 -6.52 -2.60 -14.97
CA ILE A 40 -6.14 -3.87 -14.32
C ILE A 40 -6.64 -3.93 -12.87
N ALA A 41 -6.57 -2.80 -12.17
CA ALA A 41 -6.86 -2.67 -10.74
C ALA A 41 -7.16 -1.20 -10.41
N LYS A 42 -7.54 -0.93 -9.17
CA LYS A 42 -7.70 0.43 -8.63
C LYS A 42 -6.48 0.78 -7.77
N PRO A 43 -5.49 1.51 -8.30
CA PRO A 43 -4.26 1.80 -7.56
C PRO A 43 -4.49 2.89 -6.51
N ILE A 44 -3.87 2.71 -5.35
CA ILE A 44 -3.70 3.74 -4.32
C ILE A 44 -2.21 4.02 -4.15
N LEU A 45 -1.77 5.25 -4.34
CA LEU A 45 -0.40 5.69 -4.07
C LEU A 45 -0.33 6.29 -2.67
N ILE A 46 0.68 5.90 -1.89
CA ILE A 46 0.92 6.49 -0.56
C ILE A 46 2.05 7.51 -0.64
N GLY A 47 1.85 8.65 0.03
CA GLY A 47 2.85 9.69 0.19
C GLY A 47 2.26 11.09 0.02
N ASN A 48 3.14 12.09 0.07
CA ASN A 48 2.72 13.47 -0.08
C ASN A 48 2.19 13.75 -1.51
N PRO A 49 0.94 14.26 -1.66
CA PRO A 49 0.32 14.46 -2.96
C PRO A 49 1.09 15.39 -3.88
N GLU A 50 1.69 16.46 -3.36
CA GLU A 50 2.46 17.41 -4.18
C GLU A 50 3.72 16.74 -4.74
N LYS A 51 4.46 15.98 -3.92
CA LYS A 51 5.66 15.25 -4.36
C LYS A 51 5.34 14.18 -5.40
N ILE A 52 4.26 13.42 -5.20
CA ILE A 52 3.83 12.37 -6.13
C ILE A 52 3.44 12.98 -7.48
N ASN A 53 2.64 14.05 -7.48
CA ASN A 53 2.24 14.73 -8.70
C ASN A 53 3.43 15.39 -9.42
N ALA A 54 4.37 15.97 -8.66
CA ALA A 54 5.60 16.52 -9.23
C ALA A 54 6.46 15.43 -9.90
N ALA A 55 6.69 14.30 -9.24
CA ALA A 55 7.43 13.17 -9.78
C ALA A 55 6.75 12.57 -11.03
N ALA A 56 5.42 12.44 -11.01
CA ALA A 56 4.66 11.97 -12.16
C ALA A 56 4.79 12.92 -13.37
N LYS A 57 4.71 14.23 -13.12
CA LYS A 57 4.88 15.27 -14.15
C LYS A 57 6.29 15.25 -14.75
N GLU A 58 7.33 15.12 -13.92
CA GLU A 58 8.71 15.04 -14.37
C GLU A 58 8.94 13.81 -15.27
N LEU A 59 8.32 12.69 -14.93
CA LEU A 59 8.40 11.45 -15.71
C LEU A 59 7.47 11.43 -16.94
N GLY A 60 6.58 12.42 -17.08
CA GLY A 60 5.58 12.47 -18.14
C GLY A 60 4.51 11.37 -18.06
N VAL A 61 4.24 10.84 -16.85
CA VAL A 61 3.26 9.77 -16.64
C VAL A 61 1.92 10.29 -16.14
N LYS A 62 0.83 9.64 -16.56
CA LYS A 62 -0.55 10.01 -16.17
C LYS A 62 -1.04 9.14 -15.04
N ILE A 63 -1.36 9.76 -13.90
CA ILE A 63 -1.82 9.08 -12.68
C ILE A 63 -3.19 9.58 -12.19
N ASP A 64 -3.91 10.37 -12.99
CA ASP A 64 -5.16 11.08 -12.61
C ASP A 64 -6.28 10.15 -12.10
N GLY A 65 -6.23 8.85 -12.40
CA GLY A 65 -7.18 7.86 -11.91
C GLY A 65 -6.76 7.13 -10.63
N ALA A 66 -5.56 7.38 -10.11
CA ALA A 66 -5.08 6.77 -8.87
C ALA A 66 -5.54 7.59 -7.67
N ARG A 67 -5.97 6.90 -6.60
CA ARG A 67 -6.19 7.58 -5.31
C ARG A 67 -4.83 7.86 -4.68
N ILE A 68 -4.58 9.08 -4.22
CA ILE A 68 -3.37 9.42 -3.47
C ILE A 68 -3.75 9.61 -2.01
N VAL A 69 -3.01 9.00 -1.09
CA VAL A 69 -3.24 9.10 0.35
C VAL A 69 -1.94 9.48 1.06
N ASP A 70 -1.96 10.62 1.73
CA ASP A 70 -0.91 11.02 2.67
C ASP A 70 -1.19 10.36 4.03
N PRO A 71 -0.31 9.50 4.57
CA PRO A 71 -0.54 8.80 5.83
C PRO A 71 -0.97 9.73 6.97
N VAL A 72 -0.23 10.82 7.20
CA VAL A 72 -0.41 11.66 8.40
C VAL A 72 -1.59 12.63 8.29
N ASN A 73 -2.01 12.94 7.06
CA ASN A 73 -3.14 13.81 6.78
C ASN A 73 -4.40 13.03 6.37
N SER A 74 -4.36 11.69 6.43
CA SER A 74 -5.46 10.82 6.07
C SER A 74 -6.54 10.79 7.15
N GLU A 75 -7.80 10.71 6.73
CA GLU A 75 -8.95 10.43 7.60
C GLU A 75 -8.80 9.11 8.40
N TYR A 76 -8.00 8.17 7.89
CA TYR A 76 -7.78 6.88 8.56
C TYR A 76 -6.70 6.92 9.64
N TYR A 77 -5.90 7.98 9.72
CA TYR A 77 -4.67 8.00 10.52
C TYR A 77 -4.92 7.68 12.00
N GLU A 78 -5.84 8.38 12.65
CA GLU A 78 -6.11 8.17 14.08
C GLU A 78 -6.68 6.78 14.38
N ASP A 79 -7.59 6.28 13.55
CA ASP A 79 -8.13 4.92 13.68
C ASP A 79 -7.04 3.85 13.50
N PHE A 80 -6.13 4.05 12.55
CA PHE A 80 -5.03 3.14 12.29
C PHE A 80 -4.00 3.15 13.43
N VAL A 81 -3.69 4.32 13.98
CA VAL A 81 -2.82 4.48 15.15
C VAL A 81 -3.37 3.71 16.35
N ASN A 82 -4.65 3.95 16.68
CA ASN A 82 -5.31 3.27 17.79
C ASN A 82 -5.37 1.76 17.58
N THR A 83 -5.72 1.33 16.36
CA THR A 83 -5.76 -0.09 15.99
C THR A 83 -4.37 -0.74 16.16
N PHE A 84 -3.32 -0.10 15.65
CA PHE A 84 -1.96 -0.65 15.73
C PHE A 84 -1.45 -0.70 17.19
N TYR A 85 -1.72 0.35 17.97
CA TYR A 85 -1.40 0.37 19.40
C TYR A 85 -2.07 -0.80 20.14
N GLU A 86 -3.38 -0.97 19.97
CA GLU A 86 -4.12 -2.05 20.62
C GLU A 86 -3.58 -3.44 20.24
N MET A 87 -3.22 -3.63 18.97
CA MET A 87 -2.62 -4.88 18.49
C MET A 87 -1.24 -5.17 19.07
N ARG A 88 -0.47 -4.14 19.46
CA ARG A 88 0.96 -4.24 19.76
C ARG A 88 1.35 -3.76 21.14
N LYS A 89 0.44 -3.24 21.97
CA LYS A 89 0.71 -2.77 23.33
C LYS A 89 1.30 -3.87 24.22
N ALA A 90 0.80 -5.10 24.10
CA ALA A 90 1.35 -6.27 24.79
C ALA A 90 2.77 -6.67 24.33
N LYS A 91 3.27 -6.05 23.25
CA LYS A 91 4.62 -6.22 22.71
C LYS A 91 5.49 -4.97 22.94
N GLY A 92 5.08 -4.07 23.84
CA GLY A 92 5.85 -2.88 24.23
C GLY A 92 5.78 -1.73 23.23
N VAL A 93 4.73 -1.65 22.42
CA VAL A 93 4.46 -0.47 21.59
C VAL A 93 3.61 0.51 22.40
N ASP A 94 4.11 1.72 22.61
CA ASP A 94 3.36 2.85 23.15
C ASP A 94 2.69 3.66 22.02
N MET A 95 1.90 4.67 22.40
CA MET A 95 1.17 5.51 21.45
C MET A 95 2.08 6.34 20.55
N GLU A 96 3.22 6.82 21.06
CA GLU A 96 4.18 7.59 20.26
C GLU A 96 4.77 6.71 19.15
N LYS A 97 5.20 5.50 19.49
CA LYS A 97 5.69 4.53 18.52
C LYS A 97 4.61 4.09 17.56
N ALA A 98 3.36 3.94 18.00
CA ALA A 98 2.25 3.63 17.10
C ALA A 98 2.01 4.73 16.06
N ARG A 99 2.04 6.00 16.48
CA ARG A 99 1.99 7.17 15.56
C ARG A 99 3.12 7.14 14.56
N LYS A 100 4.36 6.92 15.02
CA LYS A 100 5.52 6.82 14.14
C LYS A 100 5.38 5.69 13.12
N MET A 101 4.89 4.52 13.53
CA MET A 101 4.68 3.40 12.61
C MET A 101 3.55 3.69 11.61
N MET A 102 2.45 4.36 11.99
CA MET A 102 1.39 4.69 11.03
C MET A 102 1.71 5.90 10.14
N ALA A 103 2.79 6.63 10.43
CA ALA A 103 3.32 7.63 9.51
C ALA A 103 4.21 7.01 8.40
N ASP A 104 4.70 5.78 8.61
CA ASP A 104 5.49 5.03 7.62
C ASP A 104 4.57 4.49 6.52
N GLU A 105 4.98 4.66 5.26
CA GLU A 105 4.14 4.38 4.09
C GLU A 105 3.79 2.89 3.99
N VAL A 106 4.73 1.99 4.29
CA VAL A 106 4.53 0.54 4.18
C VAL A 106 3.65 0.03 5.31
N TYR A 107 3.86 0.51 6.54
CA TYR A 107 2.99 0.18 7.68
C TYR A 107 1.57 0.70 7.49
N PHE A 108 1.41 1.94 7.05
CA PHE A 108 0.11 2.53 6.76
C PHE A 108 -0.62 1.77 5.66
N ALA A 109 0.06 1.49 4.54
CA ALA A 109 -0.48 0.68 3.45
C ALA A 109 -0.88 -0.73 3.92
N THR A 110 -0.08 -1.34 4.79
CA THR A 110 -0.41 -2.65 5.36
C THR A 110 -1.67 -2.58 6.22
N MET A 111 -1.84 -1.50 6.99
CA MET A 111 -3.05 -1.28 7.77
C MET A 111 -4.29 -1.02 6.89
N MET A 112 -4.13 -0.34 5.75
CA MET A 112 -5.21 -0.21 4.76
C MET A 112 -5.72 -1.57 4.30
N VAL A 113 -4.83 -2.55 4.08
CA VAL A 113 -5.24 -3.92 3.74
C VAL A 113 -5.95 -4.59 4.91
N LYS A 114 -5.43 -4.43 6.13
CA LYS A 114 -6.03 -5.02 7.35
C LYS A 114 -7.43 -4.50 7.66
N LYS A 115 -7.70 -3.25 7.30
CA LYS A 115 -8.96 -2.54 7.55
C LYS A 115 -9.87 -2.52 6.31
N ASP A 116 -9.60 -3.39 5.33
CA ASP A 116 -10.37 -3.58 4.11
C ASP A 116 -10.53 -2.30 3.24
N VAL A 117 -9.63 -1.34 3.40
CA VAL A 117 -9.54 -0.14 2.53
C VAL A 117 -8.84 -0.48 1.21
N ALA A 118 -7.97 -1.49 1.21
CA ALA A 118 -7.32 -2.06 0.04
C ALA A 118 -7.39 -3.59 0.08
N ASP A 119 -7.35 -4.25 -1.08
CA ASP A 119 -7.37 -5.71 -1.20
C ASP A 119 -5.97 -6.33 -1.18
N GLY A 120 -4.93 -5.54 -1.43
CA GLY A 120 -3.55 -6.00 -1.48
C GLY A 120 -2.54 -4.87 -1.56
N LEU A 121 -1.27 -5.20 -1.30
CA LEU A 121 -0.14 -4.27 -1.26
C LEU A 121 1.00 -4.79 -2.15
N VAL A 122 1.66 -3.88 -2.88
CA VAL A 122 2.91 -4.17 -3.61
C VAL A 122 3.94 -3.11 -3.25
N SER A 123 5.08 -3.54 -2.70
CA SER A 123 6.22 -2.69 -2.28
C SER A 123 7.53 -3.40 -2.60
N GLY A 124 8.67 -2.74 -2.38
CA GLY A 124 10.00 -3.32 -2.48
C GLY A 124 10.84 -2.81 -3.64
N ALA A 125 10.39 -1.76 -4.35
CA ALA A 125 11.21 -1.09 -5.35
C ALA A 125 12.35 -0.29 -4.70
N ILE A 126 12.10 0.27 -3.50
CA ILE A 126 13.08 1.02 -2.69
C ILE A 126 13.14 0.57 -1.22
N HIS A 127 12.20 -0.26 -0.76
CA HIS A 127 12.24 -0.89 0.57
C HIS A 127 12.89 -2.28 0.52
N SER A 128 13.54 -2.70 1.62
CA SER A 128 14.05 -4.07 1.70
C SER A 128 12.90 -5.08 1.85
N THR A 129 13.17 -6.36 1.54
CA THR A 129 12.23 -7.46 1.82
C THR A 129 11.82 -7.49 3.30
N GLY A 130 12.75 -7.19 4.20
CA GLY A 130 12.49 -7.11 5.64
C GLY A 130 11.51 -6.00 5.99
N ASP A 131 11.65 -4.83 5.37
CA ASP A 131 10.77 -3.69 5.61
C ASP A 131 9.36 -3.93 5.06
N THR A 132 9.23 -4.71 3.99
CA THR A 132 7.92 -5.08 3.41
C THR A 132 7.23 -6.19 4.21
N ILE A 133 7.94 -7.27 4.58
CA ILE A 133 7.33 -8.43 5.23
C ILE A 133 7.05 -8.18 6.72
N ARG A 134 7.89 -7.40 7.41
CA ARG A 134 7.72 -7.13 8.84
C ARG A 134 6.34 -6.55 9.20
N PRO A 135 5.83 -5.48 8.58
CA PRO A 135 4.49 -4.97 8.87
C PRO A 135 3.41 -5.98 8.50
N ALA A 136 3.54 -6.68 7.36
CA ALA A 136 2.58 -7.71 6.96
C ALA A 136 2.42 -8.81 8.03
N LEU A 137 3.52 -9.27 8.61
CA LEU A 137 3.51 -10.24 9.70
C LEU A 137 2.97 -9.68 11.02
N GLN A 138 3.24 -8.41 11.32
CA GLN A 138 2.75 -7.79 12.55
C GLN A 138 1.24 -7.47 12.50
N ILE A 139 0.73 -7.11 11.32
CA ILE A 139 -0.60 -6.53 11.14
C ILE A 139 -1.58 -7.54 10.52
N ILE A 140 -1.26 -8.08 9.33
CA ILE A 140 -2.15 -8.97 8.56
C ILE A 140 -2.11 -10.38 9.15
N LYS A 141 -0.90 -10.88 9.44
CA LYS A 141 -0.61 -12.26 9.90
C LYS A 141 -0.88 -13.32 8.82
N THR A 142 -0.58 -14.57 9.15
CA THR A 142 -0.89 -15.73 8.32
C THR A 142 -2.36 -16.12 8.44
N LYS A 143 -2.85 -16.89 7.46
CA LYS A 143 -4.18 -17.51 7.55
C LYS A 143 -4.25 -18.51 8.72
N PRO A 144 -5.45 -18.75 9.29
CA PRO A 144 -5.62 -19.77 10.33
C PRO A 144 -5.00 -21.11 9.93
N GLY A 145 -4.25 -21.72 10.84
CA GLY A 145 -3.55 -23.00 10.62
C GLY A 145 -2.18 -22.89 9.94
N ILE A 146 -1.80 -21.72 9.40
CA ILE A 146 -0.49 -21.51 8.78
C ILE A 146 0.43 -20.77 9.76
N LYS A 147 1.66 -21.26 9.95
CA LYS A 147 2.63 -20.73 10.95
C LYS A 147 3.80 -19.95 10.35
N SER A 148 4.03 -20.03 9.04
CA SER A 148 5.15 -19.38 8.34
C SER A 148 4.74 -18.84 6.97
N VAL A 149 5.53 -17.89 6.46
CA VAL A 149 5.49 -17.34 5.10
C VAL A 149 6.72 -17.79 4.34
#